data_AF-A0A5C0VKK5-F1
#
_entry.id   AF-A0A5C0VKK5-F1
#
_cell.length_a   1.000
_cell.length_b   1.000
_cell.length_c   1.000
_cell.angle_alpha   90.00
_cell.angle_beta   90.00
_cell.angle_gamma   90.00
#
_symmetry.space_group_name_H-M   'P 1'
#
loop_
_entity.id
_entity.type
_entity.pdbx_description
1 polymer ?
#
loop_
_entity_poly.entity_id
_entity_poly.type
_entity_poly.pdbx_seq_one_letter_code
_entity_poly.pdbx_strand_id
1 'polypeptide(L)' 'MDSITIYPKNDKQKSLLESLLEEMKVRFEVVKLEDKTLLSKDEFTAKIDKSIEQADLGKIKRIAKEEQKKFLGL' A
#
# COMPACT_ATOMS: atom_id res chain seq x y z
N MET A 1 26.32 -11.54 -6.14
CA MET A 1 25.35 -11.89 -7.18
C MET A 1 24.40 -10.72 -7.26
N ASP A 2 24.32 -10.08 -8.42
CA ASP A 2 23.54 -8.86 -8.59
C ASP A 2 22.11 -9.23 -8.98
N SER A 3 21.14 -8.81 -8.17
CA SER A 3 19.72 -8.99 -8.45
C SER A 3 19.21 -7.85 -9.31
N ILE A 4 18.56 -8.16 -10.44
CA ILE A 4 17.95 -7.15 -11.31
C ILE A 4 16.46 -7.06 -10.95
N THR A 5 15.99 -5.85 -10.61
CA THR A 5 14.56 -5.57 -10.45
C THR A 5 14.03 -4.93 -11.73
N ILE A 6 13.01 -5.53 -12.33
CA ILE A 6 12.41 -5.07 -13.60
C ILE A 6 10.99 -4.60 -13.32
N TYR A 7 10.64 -3.41 -13.83
CA TYR A 7 9.30 -2.84 -13.75
C TYR A 7 8.66 -2.84 -15.15
N PRO A 8 7.77 -3.80 -15.47
CA PRO A 8 7.07 -3.83 -16.75
C PRO A 8 6.16 -2.60 -16.90
N LYS A 9 6.13 -2.02 -18.09
CA LYS A 9 5.32 -0.83 -18.43
C LYS A 9 3.83 -1.17 -18.62
N ASN A 10 3.51 -2.43 -18.92
CA ASN A 10 2.14 -2.91 -19.15
C ASN A 10 2.03 -4.43 -18.94
N ASP A 11 0.79 -4.91 -18.88
CA ASP A 11 0.49 -6.33 -18.64
C ASP A 11 1.03 -7.25 -19.72
N LYS A 12 1.03 -6.82 -20.99
CA LYS A 12 1.60 -7.63 -22.09
C LYS A 12 3.09 -7.87 -21.90
N GLN A 13 3.83 -6.84 -21.49
CA GLN A 13 5.26 -6.93 -21.22
C GLN A 13 5.53 -7.83 -20.01
N LYS A 14 4.69 -7.73 -18.97
CA LYS A 14 4.78 -8.59 -17.79
C LYS A 14 4.60 -10.07 -18.18
N SER A 15 3.53 -10.41 -18.89
CA SER A 15 3.26 -11.80 -19.29
C SER A 15 4.34 -12.38 -20.21
N LEU A 16 4.90 -11.57 -21.11
CA LEU A 16 6.03 -11.97 -21.96
C LEU A 16 7.28 -12.27 -21.13
N LEU A 17 7.63 -11.39 -20.18
CA LEU A 17 8.77 -11.58 -19.28
C LEU A 17 8.62 -12.83 -18.42
N GLU A 18 7.44 -13.05 -17.83
CA GLU A 18 7.16 -14.25 -17.03
C GLU A 18 7.36 -15.52 -17.87
N SER A 19 6.76 -15.59 -19.06
CA SER A 19 6.88 -16.75 -19.95
C SER A 19 8.33 -17.03 -20.36
N LEU A 20 9.09 -15.98 -20.71
CA LEU A 20 10.48 -16.11 -21.10
C LEU A 20 11.36 -16.60 -19.94
N LEU A 21 11.18 -16.04 -18.75
CA LEU A 21 11.96 -16.41 -17.56
C LEU A 21 11.65 -17.83 -17.08
N GLU A 22 10.39 -18.28 -17.21
CA GLU A 22 9.98 -19.66 -16.97
C GLU A 22 10.65 -20.63 -17.95
N GLU A 23 10.63 -20.32 -19.25
CA GLU A 23 11.27 -21.16 -20.28
C GLU A 23 12.79 -21.28 -20.06
N MET A 24 13.43 -20.17 -19.68
CA MET A 24 14.85 -20.13 -19.34
C MET A 24 15.17 -20.79 -17.97
N LYS A 25 14.16 -21.26 -17.24
CA LYS A 25 14.28 -21.84 -15.88
C LYS A 25 15.00 -20.92 -14.90
N VAL A 26 14.85 -19.61 -15.09
CA VAL A 26 15.40 -18.59 -14.20
C VAL A 26 14.49 -18.51 -12.98
N ARG A 27 15.07 -18.53 -11.77
CA ARG A 27 14.30 -18.27 -10.55
C ARG A 27 14.01 -16.77 -10.48
N PHE A 28 12.73 -16.41 -10.52
CA PHE A 28 12.28 -15.04 -10.31
C PHE A 28 11.14 -15.02 -9.28
N GLU A 29 11.03 -13.91 -8.57
CA GLU A 29 9.93 -13.64 -7.66
C GLU A 29 9.15 -12.45 -8.21
N VAL A 30 7.87 -12.68 -8.51
CA VAL A 30 6.95 -11.57 -8.69
C VAL A 30 6.58 -11.12 -7.29
N VAL A 31 7.18 -10.03 -6.84
CA VAL A 31 6.76 -9.36 -5.61
C VAL A 31 5.33 -8.90 -5.85
N LYS A 32 4.37 -9.75 -5.47
CA LYS A 32 3.04 -9.27 -5.17
C LYS A 32 3.27 -8.34 -3.99
N LEU A 33 3.09 -7.05 -4.22
CA LEU A 33 2.56 -6.20 -3.18
C LEU A 33 1.24 -6.87 -2.80
N GLU A 34 1.28 -7.88 -1.93
CA GLU A 34 0.17 -8.15 -1.04
C GLU A 34 -0.23 -6.77 -0.56
N ASP A 35 -1.51 -6.44 -0.71
CA ASP A 35 -2.10 -5.24 -0.14
C ASP A 35 -1.76 -5.27 1.35
N LYS A 36 -0.58 -4.76 1.72
CA LYS A 36 -0.09 -4.61 3.08
C LYS A 36 -0.80 -3.41 3.70
N THR A 37 -2.09 -3.30 3.43
CA THR A 37 -2.97 -2.44 4.19
C THR A 37 -3.14 -3.14 5.53
N LEU A 38 -2.84 -2.43 6.61
CA LEU A 38 -2.97 -2.95 7.97
C LEU A 38 -4.42 -3.30 8.34
N LEU A 39 -5.38 -2.94 7.49
CA LEU A 39 -6.81 -3.08 7.69
C LEU A 39 -7.45 -3.62 6.41
N SER A 40 -8.46 -4.46 6.60
CA SER A 40 -9.44 -4.77 5.55
C SER A 40 -10.29 -3.54 5.23
N LYS A 41 -10.99 -3.58 4.09
CA LYS A 41 -11.88 -2.49 3.65
C LYS A 41 -13.00 -2.19 4.65
N ASP A 42 -13.55 -3.24 5.27
CA ASP A 42 -14.63 -3.11 6.24
C ASP A 42 -14.12 -2.51 7.55
N GLU A 43 -12.95 -2.95 8.03
CA GLU A 43 -12.30 -2.37 9.22
C GLU A 43 -11.90 -0.91 9.02
N PHE A 44 -11.43 -0.57 7.82
CA PHE A 44 -11.14 0.81 7.46
C PHE A 44 -12.40 1.67 7.54
N THR A 45 -13.49 1.23 6.94
CA THR A 45 -14.77 1.96 6.92
C THR A 45 -15.34 2.12 8.34
N ALA A 46 -15.34 1.04 9.14
CA ALA A 46 -15.78 1.08 10.53
C ALA A 46 -14.95 2.04 11.40
N LYS A 47 -13.67 2.25 11.08
CA LYS A 47 -12.80 3.19 11.79
C LYS A 47 -13.12 4.64 11.42
N ILE A 48 -13.51 4.90 10.18
CA ILE A 48 -14.00 6.22 9.74
C ILE A 48 -15.30 6.56 10.45
N ASP A 49 -16.28 5.66 10.46
CA ASP A 49 -17.57 5.90 11.12
C ASP A 49 -17.39 6.20 12.61
N LYS A 50 -16.57 5.42 13.31
CA LYS A 50 -16.19 5.68 14.71
C LYS A 50 -15.54 7.05 14.90
N SER A 51 -14.72 7.49 13.95
CA SER A 51 -14.08 8.81 14.04
C SER A 51 -15.10 9.94 13.88
N ILE A 52 -16.15 9.75 13.07
CA ILE A 52 -17.25 10.71 12.91
C ILE A 52 -18.05 10.78 14.22
N GLU A 53 -18.44 9.64 14.78
CA GLU A 53 -19.16 9.59 16.06
C GLU A 53 -18.36 10.24 17.20
N GLN A 54 -17.03 10.05 17.23
CA GLN A 54 -16.16 10.72 18.20
C GLN A 54 -16.15 12.24 18.04
N ALA A 55 -16.23 12.73 16.80
CA ALA A 55 -16.31 14.16 16.53
C ALA A 55 -17.63 14.76 17.03
N ASP A 56 -18.75 14.09 16.76
CA ASP A 56 -20.08 14.51 17.20
C ASP A 56 -20.20 14.51 18.74
N LEU A 57 -19.58 13.54 19.40
CA LEU A 57 -19.53 13.44 20.87
C LEU A 57 -18.49 14.38 21.51
N GLY A 58 -17.77 15.18 20.71
CA GLY A 58 -16.73 16.09 21.20
C GLY A 58 -15.47 15.40 21.74
N LYS A 59 -15.32 14.08 21.52
CA LYS A 59 -14.14 13.28 21.90
C LYS A 59 -12.99 13.45 20.91
N ILE A 60 -12.66 14.70 20.61
CA ILE A 60 -11.62 15.06 19.64
C ILE A 60 -10.32 15.44 20.32
N LYS A 61 -9.20 15.10 19.69
CA LYS A 61 -7.89 15.61 20.08
C LYS A 61 -7.60 16.88 19.30
N ARG A 62 -7.55 18.03 19.99
CA ARG A 62 -7.06 19.28 19.39
C ARG A 62 -5.54 19.21 19.28
N ILE A 63 -5.03 19.44 18.08
CA ILE A 63 -3.59 19.50 17.79
C ILE A 63 -3.24 20.87 17.23
N ALA A 64 -2.05 21.38 17.56
CA ALA A 64 -1.58 22.65 16.99
C ALA A 64 -1.17 22.46 15.52
N LYS A 65 -1.21 23.53 14.73
CA LYS A 65 -0.84 23.50 13.29
C LYS A 65 0.55 22.91 13.06
N GLU A 66 1.52 23.24 13.92
CA GLU A 66 2.89 22.72 13.81
C GLU A 66 3.00 21.23 14.16
N GLU A 67 2.17 20.73 15.08
CA GLU A 67 2.09 19.29 15.39
C GLU A 67 1.39 18.52 14.28
N GLN A 68 0.37 19.12 13.65
CA GLN A 68 -0.31 18.56 12.49
C GLN A 68 0.63 18.40 11.30
N LYS A 69 1.46 19.40 11.01
CA LYS A 69 2.49 19.30 9.96
C LYS A 69 3.46 18.14 10.22
N LYS A 70 3.97 18.03 11.45
CA LYS A 70 4.85 16.91 11.85
C LYS A 70 4.15 15.55 11.69
N PHE A 71 2.89 15.44 12.07
CA PHE A 71 2.11 14.20 11.93
C PHE A 71 1.91 13.80 10.46
N LEU A 72 1.71 14.78 9.57
CA LEU A 72 1.50 14.57 8.14
C LEU A 72 2.81 14.47 7.33
N GLY A 73 3.97 14.69 7.97
CA GLY A 73 5.27 14.70 7.30
C GLY A 73 5.47 15.87 6.33
N LEU A 74 4.80 17.01 6.60
CA LEU A 74 4.80 18.24 5.78
C LEU A 74 5.71 19.33 6.35
#